data_AF-A0A9P0LKP1-F1
#
_entry.id   AF-A0A9P0LKP1-F1
#
_cell.length_a   1.000
_cell.length_b   1.000
_cell.length_c   1.000
_cell.angle_alpha   90.00
_cell.angle_beta   90.00
_cell.angle_gamma   90.00
#
_symmetry.space_group_name_H-M   'P 1'
#
loop_
_entity.id
_entity.type
_entity.pdbx_description
1 polymer ?
#
loop_
_entity_poly.entity_id
_entity_poly.type
_entity_poly.pdbx_seq_one_letter_code
_entity_poly.pdbx_strand_id
1 'polypeptide(L)'
;MEGLVRQRGSIKASLTNFAKYVSNLLRSDELLPENVFDLQERLNSLECSMLQRFADIQDKIDRDCDETELEDEHDERCEFENKYYKVLATAKNILANNKKLL
;
A
#
# COMPACT_ATOMS: atom_id res chain seq x y z
N MET A 1 -1.66 -16.44 16.55
CA MET A 1 -1.33 -15.90 15.22
C MET A 1 -2.55 -15.43 14.40
N GLU A 2 -3.67 -16.15 14.37
CA GLU A 2 -4.84 -15.83 13.51
C GLU A 2 -5.31 -14.36 13.55
N GLY A 3 -5.35 -13.75 14.75
CA GLY A 3 -5.69 -12.33 14.89
C GLY A 3 -4.71 -11.38 14.20
N LEU A 4 -3.41 -11.66 14.24
CA LEU A 4 -2.37 -10.87 13.58
C LEU A 4 -2.45 -11.03 12.06
N VAL A 5 -2.63 -12.26 11.56
CA VAL A 5 -2.82 -12.54 10.13
C VAL A 5 -4.04 -11.79 9.58
N ARG A 6 -5.14 -11.73 10.34
CA ARG A 6 -6.32 -10.94 9.97
C ARG A 6 -6.05 -9.43 9.94
N GLN A 7 -5.27 -8.91 10.89
CA GLN A 7 -4.87 -7.51 10.89
C GLN A 7 -3.97 -7.19 9.68
N ARG A 8 -2.98 -8.04 9.38
CA ARG A 8 -2.14 -7.94 8.18
C ARG A 8 -2.99 -7.94 6.91
N GLY A 9 -3.93 -8.88 6.80
CA GLY A 9 -4.86 -8.96 5.68
C GLY A 9 -5.69 -7.69 5.48
N SER A 10 -6.05 -6.99 6.56
CA SER A 10 -6.79 -5.73 6.50
C SER A 10 -5.93 -4.58 5.95
N ILE A 11 -4.63 -4.55 6.26
CA ILE A 11 -3.68 -3.61 5.66
C ILE A 11 -3.47 -3.93 4.17
N LYS A 12 -3.28 -5.20 3.81
CA LYS A 12 -3.18 -5.65 2.42
C LYS A 12 -4.40 -5.25 1.59
N ALA A 13 -5.60 -5.38 2.17
CA ALA A 13 -6.85 -4.96 1.53
C ALA A 13 -6.88 -3.45 1.29
N SER A 14 -6.45 -2.65 2.27
CA SER A 14 -6.34 -1.19 2.13
C SER A 14 -5.39 -0.79 1.00
N LEU A 15 -4.19 -1.39 0.95
CA LEU A 15 -3.24 -1.16 -0.15
C LEU A 15 -3.82 -1.59 -1.50
N THR A 16 -4.56 -2.70 -1.54
CA THR A 16 -5.22 -3.18 -2.76
C THR A 16 -6.29 -2.20 -3.25
N ASN A 17 -7.08 -1.63 -2.34
CA ASN A 17 -8.09 -0.62 -2.69
C ASN A 17 -7.44 0.65 -3.23
N PHE A 18 -6.36 1.11 -2.60
CA PHE A 18 -5.61 2.25 -3.10
C PHE A 18 -4.96 1.97 -4.47
N ALA A 19 -4.40 0.78 -4.68
CA ALA A 19 -3.86 0.36 -5.97
C ALA A 19 -4.92 0.39 -7.08
N LYS A 20 -6.14 -0.08 -6.78
CA LYS A 20 -7.28 0.00 -7.72
C LYS A 20 -7.65 1.44 -8.04
N TYR A 21 -7.70 2.29 -7.01
CA TYR A 21 -7.95 3.73 -7.19
C TYR A 21 -6.91 4.37 -8.12
N VAL A 22 -5.61 4.17 -7.85
CA VAL A 22 -4.51 4.66 -8.69
C VAL A 22 -4.61 4.11 -10.12
N SER A 23 -4.93 2.83 -10.28
CA SER A 23 -5.10 2.22 -11.60
C SER A 23 -6.29 2.78 -12.37
N ASN A 24 -7.36 3.21 -11.68
CA ASN A 24 -8.49 3.85 -12.33
C ASN A 24 -8.14 5.26 -12.80
N LEU A 25 -7.38 6.02 -11.99
CA LEU A 25 -6.89 7.34 -12.40
C LEU A 25 -5.97 7.25 -13.63
N LEU A 26 -5.07 6.25 -13.69
CA LEU A 26 -4.21 6.03 -14.86
C LEU A 26 -4.98 5.74 -16.15
N ARG A 27 -6.17 5.16 -16.04
CA ARG A 27 -7.02 4.81 -17.19
C ARG A 27 -7.99 5.93 -17.55
N SER A 28 -8.03 7.01 -16.77
CA SER A 28 -8.87 8.16 -17.05
C SER A 28 -8.25 8.98 -18.18
N ASP A 29 -9.04 9.31 -19.20
CA ASP A 29 -8.59 10.17 -20.30
C ASP A 29 -8.32 11.61 -19.84
N GLU A 30 -9.03 12.04 -18.79
CA GLU A 30 -8.87 13.36 -18.17
C GLU A 30 -8.88 13.23 -16.64
N LEU A 31 -8.02 13.99 -15.97
CA LEU A 31 -7.98 14.09 -14.51
C LEU A 31 -8.44 15.48 -14.10
N LEU A 32 -9.43 15.53 -13.22
CA LEU A 32 -9.92 16.78 -12.64
C LEU A 32 -9.06 17.14 -11.42
N PRO A 33 -8.93 18.44 -11.06
CA PRO A 33 -8.17 18.87 -9.89
C PRO A 33 -8.55 18.09 -8.61
N GLU A 34 -9.83 17.85 -8.38
CA GLU A 34 -10.33 17.07 -7.23
C GLU A 34 -9.76 15.65 -7.17
N ASN A 35 -9.48 15.02 -8.31
CA ASN A 35 -8.84 13.70 -8.33
C ASN A 35 -7.38 13.78 -7.90
N VAL A 36 -6.69 14.85 -8.29
CA VAL A 36 -5.28 15.08 -7.93
C VAL A 36 -5.15 15.39 -6.44
N PHE A 37 -6.05 16.23 -5.90
CA PHE A 37 -6.11 16.51 -4.46
C PHE A 37 -6.47 15.26 -3.65
N ASP A 38 -7.50 14.51 -4.03
CA ASP A 38 -7.88 13.26 -3.34
C ASP A 38 -6.75 12.22 -3.40
N LEU A 39 -6.03 12.10 -4.52
CA LEU A 39 -4.85 11.25 -4.63
C LEU A 39 -3.74 11.69 -3.68
N GLN A 40 -3.47 12.99 -3.58
CA GLN A 40 -2.44 13.53 -2.68
C GLN A 40 -2.75 13.22 -1.21
N GLU A 41 -3.99 13.42 -0.77
CA GLU A 41 -4.42 13.14 0.60
C GLU A 41 -4.34 11.65 0.94
N ARG A 42 -4.79 10.79 0.03
CA ARG A 42 -4.68 9.32 0.20
C ARG A 42 -3.24 8.86 0.23
N LEU A 43 -2.39 9.43 -0.63
CA LEU A 43 -0.96 9.12 -0.67
C LEU A 43 -0.29 9.51 0.65
N ASN A 44 -0.54 10.71 1.16
CA ASN A 44 -0.03 11.18 2.45
C ASN A 44 -0.42 10.23 3.58
N SER A 45 -1.69 9.80 3.64
CA SER A 45 -2.17 8.86 4.65
C SER A 45 -1.42 7.52 4.60
N LEU A 46 -1.17 7.01 3.39
CA LEU A 46 -0.48 5.76 3.16
C LEU A 46 1.01 5.85 3.56
N GLU A 47 1.69 6.93 3.19
CA GLU A 47 3.11 7.18 3.54
C GLU A 47 3.33 7.32 5.04
N CYS A 48 2.41 7.97 5.75
CA CYS A 48 2.59 8.26 7.17
C CYS A 48 2.62 7.02 8.07
N SER A 49 1.92 5.94 7.72
CA SER A 49 1.73 4.84 8.70
C SER A 49 1.57 3.44 8.13
N MET A 50 1.28 3.26 6.85
CA MET A 50 0.89 1.94 6.35
C MET A 50 2.04 0.92 6.43
N LEU A 51 3.23 1.29 5.95
CA LEU A 51 4.39 0.41 5.94
C LEU A 51 4.83 0.02 7.36
N GLN A 52 4.91 1.01 8.27
CA GLN A 52 5.26 0.74 9.66
C GLN A 52 4.25 -0.19 10.34
N ARG A 53 2.94 0.05 10.15
CA ARG A 53 1.90 -0.81 10.73
C ARG A 53 1.95 -2.24 10.20
N PHE A 54 2.30 -2.42 8.92
CA PHE A 54 2.51 -3.75 8.35
C PHE A 54 3.73 -4.41 9.01
N ALA A 55 4.86 -3.72 9.06
CA ALA A 55 6.09 -4.22 9.67
C ALA A 55 5.88 -4.62 11.14
N ASP A 56 5.20 -3.79 11.95
CA ASP A 56 4.91 -4.08 13.35
C ASP A 56 4.04 -5.35 13.54
N ILE A 57 3.18 -5.67 12.57
CA ILE A 57 2.38 -6.89 12.60
C ILE A 57 3.21 -8.07 12.12
N GLN A 58 3.96 -7.91 11.04
CA GLN A 58 4.81 -8.95 10.47
C GLN A 58 5.89 -9.38 11.47
N ASP A 59 6.55 -8.45 12.16
CA ASP A 59 7.56 -8.76 13.18
C ASP A 59 6.99 -9.58 14.36
N LYS A 60 5.69 -9.44 14.65
CA LYS A 60 5.02 -10.27 15.66
C LYS A 60 4.69 -11.65 15.11
N ILE A 61 4.33 -11.76 13.84
CA ILE A 61 4.08 -13.03 13.17
C ILE A 61 5.39 -13.82 13.07
N ASP A 62 6.46 -13.20 12.57
CA ASP A 62 7.79 -13.81 12.43
C ASP A 62 8.32 -14.34 13.78
N ARG A 63 8.00 -13.66 14.87
CA ARG A 63 8.36 -14.10 16.23
C ARG A 63 7.57 -15.32 16.70
N ASP A 64 6.30 -15.39 16.35
CA ASP A 64 5.36 -16.38 16.87
C ASP A 64 5.19 -17.59 15.93
N CYS A 65 5.73 -17.54 14.71
CA CYS A 65 5.64 -18.59 13.70
C CYS A 65 6.69 -19.68 13.85
N ASP A 66 6.35 -20.87 13.34
CA ASP A 66 7.27 -22.00 13.33
C ASP A 66 8.35 -21.80 12.25
N GLU A 67 9.51 -22.44 12.42
CA GLU A 67 10.62 -22.33 11.46
C GLU A 67 10.22 -22.74 10.04
N THR A 68 9.26 -23.67 9.91
CA THR A 68 8.71 -24.12 8.62
C THR A 68 7.87 -23.06 7.91
N GLU A 69 7.38 -22.04 8.62
CA GLU A 69 6.54 -20.96 8.07
C GLU A 69 7.36 -19.69 7.76
N LEU A 70 8.62 -19.61 8.21
CA LEU A 70 9.44 -18.39 8.06
C LEU A 70 9.67 -17.97 6.61
N GLU A 71 9.81 -18.93 5.69
CA GLU A 71 9.99 -18.63 4.26
C GLU A 71 8.71 -18.02 3.66
N ASP A 72 7.54 -18.60 3.96
CA ASP A 72 6.25 -18.07 3.53
C ASP A 72 6.00 -16.65 4.09
N GLU A 73 6.38 -16.42 5.35
CA GLU A 73 6.25 -15.13 6.01
C GLU A 73 7.24 -14.08 5.48
N HIS A 74 8.43 -14.50 5.03
CA HIS A 74 9.35 -13.65 4.30
C HIS A 74 8.80 -13.25 2.92
N ASP A 75 8.27 -14.22 2.17
CA ASP A 75 7.66 -13.97 0.86
C ASP A 75 6.48 -13.01 0.97
N GLU A 76 5.61 -13.19 1.96
CA GLU A 76 4.50 -12.30 2.25
C GLU A 76 4.94 -10.85 2.49
N ARG A 77 6.05 -10.65 3.23
CA ARG A 77 6.64 -9.32 3.45
C ARG A 77 7.13 -8.73 2.13
N CYS A 78 7.90 -9.49 1.36
CA CYS A 78 8.43 -9.05 0.08
C CYS A 78 7.30 -8.68 -0.91
N GLU A 79 6.26 -9.50 -1.01
CA GLU A 79 5.10 -9.22 -1.86
C GLU A 79 4.40 -7.91 -1.48
N PHE A 80 4.18 -7.69 -0.18
CA PHE A 80 3.54 -6.47 0.31
C PHE A 80 4.38 -5.24 0.01
N GLU A 81 5.67 -5.25 0.33
CA GLU A 81 6.57 -4.11 0.14
C GLU A 81 6.73 -3.78 -1.34
N ASN A 82 6.92 -4.78 -2.19
CA ASN A 82 7.00 -4.60 -3.64
C ASN A 82 5.73 -3.94 -4.19
N LYS A 83 4.55 -4.41 -3.74
CA LYS A 83 3.28 -3.80 -4.12
C LYS A 83 3.14 -2.37 -3.59
N TYR A 84 3.53 -2.14 -2.34
CA TYR A 84 3.48 -0.83 -1.68
C TYR A 84 4.29 0.19 -2.48
N TYR A 85 5.57 -0.09 -2.73
CA TYR A 85 6.44 0.83 -3.43
C TYR A 85 6.05 1.03 -4.90
N LYS A 86 5.56 -0.01 -5.57
CA LYS A 86 5.05 0.12 -6.95
C LYS A 86 3.84 1.05 -7.02
N VAL A 87 2.89 0.90 -6.12
CA VAL A 87 1.69 1.76 -6.07
C VAL A 87 2.07 3.19 -5.68
N LEU A 88 2.97 3.35 -4.71
CA LEU A 88 3.51 4.65 -4.28
C LEU A 88 4.15 5.41 -5.44
N ALA A 89 5.07 4.76 -6.16
CA ALA A 89 5.75 5.35 -7.30
C ALA A 89 4.76 5.77 -8.39
N THR A 90 3.75 4.93 -8.64
CA THR A 90 2.70 5.22 -9.62
C THR A 90 1.88 6.44 -9.23
N ALA A 91 1.41 6.51 -7.98
CA ALA A 91 0.68 7.66 -7.44
C ALA A 91 1.51 8.96 -7.54
N LYS A 92 2.79 8.92 -7.13
CA LYS A 92 3.71 10.06 -7.23
C LYS A 92 3.91 10.52 -8.66
N ASN A 93 3.98 9.60 -9.61
CA ASN A 93 4.12 9.95 -11.02
C ASN A 93 2.87 10.67 -11.55
N ILE A 94 1.66 10.21 -11.17
CA ILE A 94 0.41 10.90 -11.53
C ILE A 94 0.42 12.34 -10.98
N LEU A 95 0.76 12.52 -9.70
CA LEU A 95 0.83 13.85 -9.07
C LEU A 95 1.87 14.73 -9.75
N ALA A 96 3.06 14.19 -10.05
CA ALA A 96 4.13 14.93 -10.71
C ALA A 96 3.74 15.43 -12.11
N ASN A 97 3.04 14.61 -12.89
CA ASN A 97 2.58 14.96 -14.25
C ASN A 97 1.38 15.92 -14.25
N ASN A 98 0.70 16.05 -13.11
CA ASN A 98 -0.50 16.87 -12.95
C ASN A 98 -0.32 18.02 -11.97
N LYS A 99 0.93 18.42 -11.67
CA LYS A 99 1.25 19.53 -10.74
C LYS A 99 0.54 20.84 -11.06
N LYS A 100 0.17 21.09 -12.32
CA LYS A 100 -0.57 22.29 -12.75
C LYS A 100 -2.02 22.34 -12.21
N LEU A 101 -2.53 21.22 -11.71
CA LEU A 101 -3.87 21.09 -11.13
C LEU A 101 -3.85 21.21 -9.59
N LEU A 102 -2.67 21.43 -9.00
CA LEU A 102 -2.44 21.66 -7.57
C LEU A 102 -2.32 23.14 -7.25
#